data_AF-A0A2M6YCQ8-F1
#
_entry.id   AF-A0A2M6YCQ8-F1
#
_cell.length_a   1.000
_cell.length_b   1.000
_cell.length_c   1.000
_cell.angle_alpha   90.00
_cell.angle_beta   90.00
_cell.angle_gamma   90.00
#
_symmetry.space_group_name_H-M   'P 1'
#
loop_
_entity.id
_entity.type
_entity.pdbx_description
1 polymer ?
#
loop_
_entity_poly.entity_id
_entity_poly.type
_entity_poly.pdbx_seq_one_letter_code
_entity_poly.pdbx_strand_id
1 'polypeptide(L)'
;MSLYRKYRPQKFADVVGEDHVRDTLLLAILENRVGHGYLFAGLRGSGKTTVARLLAKAVNCQNRDRQNTAGSGEPCGECQSCQEISLGKSLDIIEIDAASNRGIDEIRELRDKVKFAPANGKYKIFIIDEVHMLTTPAFNALLKTLEEPPAHAIFILATTEADKIPATILSRIQRFDFRRISKADIIKNLTSIAKSEKLKIDDLALEAIAVAGDGSHRDAISVLQQLASNSGEITLETVRNTLGLARSEEIIRLISLIAVGQKSQAIEKVSEFVAAGVEVSQIIKEIIEIFRQTLLCKISSGEAVLDQTKERILELNKLAEAFSAGELNRILTIFIEAGQQLKESPIRTLPIEMAIIEIAEGRFASEKLPDNRLQDQKNQTKNREPKMAKVENQVSIKPEDQKVVEEKAEISEIMESEGPKDEQGEKLENGEISGELWKMILEKIKEENQSLNALLRDAEPEGIVGEKITIGVRFKFHHDKILENKNRQILEKIFSDVLDKKCVIGCKIVDKKQKMIKKPSKTEDDLEKAAEEIFEAE
;
A
#
# COMPACT_ATOMS: atom_id res chain seq x y z
N MET A 1 -15.83 -27.34 12.67
CA MET A 1 -15.26 -26.93 11.35
C MET A 1 -15.59 -25.45 11.16
N SER A 2 -14.68 -24.60 10.67
CA SER A 2 -15.01 -23.18 10.46
C SER A 2 -16.08 -23.00 9.38
N LEU A 3 -17.03 -22.09 9.59
CA LEU A 3 -18.12 -21.79 8.65
C LEU A 3 -17.57 -21.40 7.27
N TYR A 4 -16.48 -20.61 7.24
CA TYR A 4 -15.83 -20.23 5.99
C TYR A 4 -15.34 -21.43 5.16
N ARG A 5 -14.88 -22.51 5.80
CA ARG A 5 -14.48 -23.73 5.09
C ARG A 5 -15.68 -24.55 4.65
N LYS A 6 -16.72 -24.63 5.48
CA LYS A 6 -17.94 -25.41 5.22
C LYS A 6 -18.75 -24.83 4.06
N TYR A 7 -18.88 -23.49 4.00
CA TYR A 7 -19.65 -22.78 2.98
C TYR A 7 -18.79 -22.19 1.86
N ARG A 8 -17.56 -22.70 1.69
CA ARG A 8 -16.74 -22.29 0.55
C ARG A 8 -17.43 -22.74 -0.74
N PRO A 9 -17.68 -21.83 -1.71
CA PRO A 9 -18.25 -22.14 -3.01
C PRO A 9 -17.63 -23.37 -3.67
N GLN A 10 -18.48 -24.29 -4.15
CA GLN A 10 -18.04 -25.54 -4.81
C GLN A 10 -18.27 -25.52 -6.32
N LYS A 11 -19.11 -24.58 -6.80
CA LYS A 11 -19.38 -24.28 -8.20
C LYS A 11 -19.19 -22.80 -8.48
N PHE A 12 -19.09 -22.45 -9.76
CA PHE A 12 -19.01 -21.05 -10.19
C PHE A 12 -20.32 -20.30 -9.90
N ALA A 13 -21.47 -20.96 -10.03
CA ALA A 13 -22.78 -20.40 -9.65
C ALA A 13 -22.88 -19.99 -8.18
N ASP A 14 -22.11 -20.61 -7.29
CA ASP A 14 -22.12 -20.30 -5.85
C ASP A 14 -21.26 -19.06 -5.51
N VAL A 15 -20.50 -18.53 -6.47
CA VAL A 15 -19.65 -17.35 -6.27
C VAL A 15 -20.51 -16.10 -6.34
N VAL A 16 -20.55 -15.34 -5.24
CA VAL A 16 -21.39 -14.14 -5.11
C VAL A 16 -20.57 -12.87 -5.31
N GLY A 17 -21.01 -11.99 -6.21
CA GLY A 17 -20.51 -10.61 -6.37
C GLY A 17 -19.41 -10.41 -7.44
N GLU A 18 -18.94 -11.47 -8.08
CA GLU A 18 -17.84 -11.44 -9.07
C GLU A 18 -18.28 -12.02 -10.43
N ASP A 19 -19.45 -11.56 -10.91
CA ASP A 19 -20.07 -12.09 -12.13
C ASP A 19 -19.14 -11.93 -13.36
N HIS A 20 -18.44 -10.81 -13.49
CA HIS A 20 -17.53 -10.57 -14.64
C HIS A 20 -16.36 -11.57 -14.69
N VAL A 21 -15.77 -11.89 -13.53
CA VAL A 21 -14.69 -12.88 -13.45
C VAL A 21 -15.24 -14.28 -13.73
N ARG A 22 -16.38 -14.62 -13.12
CA ARG A 22 -17.04 -15.91 -13.29
C ARG A 22 -17.35 -16.18 -14.75
N ASP A 23 -18.05 -15.26 -15.41
CA ASP A 23 -18.59 -15.46 -16.75
C ASP A 23 -17.46 -15.56 -17.78
N THR A 24 -16.41 -14.73 -17.62
CA THR A 24 -15.23 -14.78 -18.49
C THR A 24 -14.47 -16.10 -18.35
N LEU A 25 -14.29 -16.60 -17.12
CA LEU A 25 -13.63 -17.88 -16.88
C LEU A 25 -14.45 -19.06 -17.41
N LEU A 26 -15.78 -19.05 -17.19
CA LEU A 26 -16.67 -20.07 -17.74
C LEU A 26 -16.61 -20.11 -19.27
N LEU A 27 -16.65 -18.96 -19.92
CA LEU A 27 -16.52 -18.87 -21.37
C LEU A 27 -15.18 -19.43 -21.86
N ALA A 28 -14.07 -19.09 -21.20
CA ALA A 28 -12.75 -19.63 -21.54
C ALA A 28 -12.68 -21.16 -21.39
N ILE A 29 -13.35 -21.73 -20.38
CA ILE A 29 -13.43 -23.18 -20.16
C ILE A 29 -14.26 -23.86 -21.26
N LEU A 30 -15.38 -23.26 -21.63
CA LEU A 30 -16.30 -23.75 -22.68
C LEU A 30 -15.61 -23.78 -24.05
N GLU A 31 -14.91 -22.70 -24.40
CA GLU A 31 -14.24 -22.54 -25.70
C GLU A 31 -12.88 -23.26 -25.76
N ASN A 32 -12.47 -23.96 -24.70
CA ASN A 32 -11.14 -24.56 -24.59
C ASN A 32 -9.97 -23.55 -24.76
N ARG A 33 -10.20 -22.28 -24.39
CA ARG A 33 -9.21 -21.19 -24.45
C ARG A 33 -8.60 -20.85 -23.09
N VAL A 34 -8.38 -21.87 -22.27
CA VAL A 34 -7.75 -21.72 -20.95
C VAL A 34 -6.28 -21.33 -21.16
N GLY A 35 -5.87 -20.20 -20.59
CA GLY A 35 -4.50 -19.69 -20.65
C GLY A 35 -3.55 -20.46 -19.74
N HIS A 36 -2.25 -20.32 -19.99
CA HIS A 36 -1.20 -20.92 -19.15
C HIS A 36 -0.99 -20.17 -17.83
N GLY A 37 -1.50 -18.94 -17.70
CA GLY A 37 -1.26 -18.07 -16.55
C GLY A 37 -2.39 -17.08 -16.25
N TYR A 38 -2.73 -16.97 -14.97
CA TYR A 38 -3.77 -16.09 -14.44
C TYR A 38 -3.23 -15.27 -13.25
N LEU A 39 -3.56 -13.98 -13.19
CA LEU A 39 -3.39 -13.15 -11.99
C LEU A 39 -4.75 -12.76 -11.45
N PHE A 40 -5.06 -13.21 -10.24
CA PHE A 40 -6.23 -12.80 -9.47
C PHE A 40 -5.80 -11.73 -8.47
N ALA A 41 -6.24 -10.49 -8.72
CA ALA A 41 -5.90 -9.33 -7.91
C ALA A 41 -7.14 -8.81 -7.18
N GLY A 42 -7.02 -8.39 -5.93
CA GLY A 42 -8.12 -7.78 -5.20
C GLY A 42 -8.02 -7.97 -3.69
N LEU A 43 -8.99 -7.49 -2.93
CA LEU A 43 -8.92 -7.49 -1.46
C LEU A 43 -8.85 -8.90 -0.88
N ARG A 44 -8.31 -8.99 0.34
CA ARG A 44 -8.31 -10.25 1.08
C ARG A 44 -9.76 -10.68 1.31
N GLY A 45 -10.04 -11.96 1.09
CA GLY A 45 -11.37 -12.52 1.30
C GLY A 45 -12.42 -12.24 0.21
N SER A 46 -12.04 -11.61 -0.91
CA SER A 46 -12.90 -11.44 -2.10
C SER A 46 -13.18 -12.74 -2.88
N GLY A 47 -12.51 -13.84 -2.55
CA GLY A 47 -12.73 -15.15 -3.18
C GLY A 47 -11.67 -15.60 -4.18
N LYS A 48 -10.55 -14.87 -4.35
CA LYS A 48 -9.44 -15.22 -5.26
C LYS A 48 -9.03 -16.70 -5.22
N THR A 49 -8.60 -17.20 -4.05
CA THR A 49 -8.15 -18.58 -3.87
C THR A 49 -9.29 -19.60 -3.99
N THR A 50 -10.54 -19.17 -3.80
CA THR A 50 -11.72 -20.02 -4.03
C THR A 50 -11.94 -20.20 -5.53
N VAL A 51 -11.98 -19.10 -6.29
CA VAL A 51 -12.12 -19.14 -7.75
C VAL A 51 -10.95 -19.86 -8.41
N ALA A 52 -9.73 -19.73 -7.89
CA ALA A 52 -8.56 -20.49 -8.35
C ALA A 52 -8.78 -22.00 -8.25
N ARG A 53 -9.32 -22.48 -7.12
CA ARG A 53 -9.67 -23.90 -6.96
C ARG A 53 -10.83 -24.32 -7.84
N LEU A 54 -11.82 -23.46 -8.07
CA LEU A 54 -12.94 -23.76 -8.98
C LEU A 54 -12.47 -23.89 -10.43
N LEU A 55 -11.61 -23.00 -10.89
CA LEU A 55 -10.96 -23.10 -12.20
C LEU A 55 -10.18 -24.41 -12.29
N ALA A 56 -9.38 -24.72 -11.27
CA ALA A 56 -8.62 -25.96 -11.21
C ALA A 56 -9.51 -27.21 -11.29
N LYS A 57 -10.65 -27.18 -10.59
CA LYS A 57 -11.65 -28.24 -10.58
C LYS A 57 -12.33 -28.40 -11.94
N ALA A 58 -12.63 -27.31 -12.63
CA ALA A 58 -13.30 -27.34 -13.92
C ALA A 58 -12.38 -27.87 -15.03
N VAL A 59 -11.12 -27.43 -15.07
CA VAL A 59 -10.18 -27.83 -16.14
C VAL A 59 -9.70 -29.27 -16.00
N ASN A 60 -9.65 -29.82 -14.78
CA ASN A 60 -9.30 -31.21 -14.49
C ASN A 60 -10.52 -32.14 -14.30
N CYS A 61 -11.74 -31.64 -14.51
CA CYS A 61 -12.94 -32.47 -14.38
C CYS A 61 -12.94 -33.60 -15.42
N GLN A 62 -13.07 -34.85 -14.96
CA GLN A 62 -13.19 -36.02 -15.86
C GLN A 62 -14.43 -35.97 -16.76
N ASN A 63 -15.49 -35.30 -16.31
CA ASN A 63 -16.73 -35.12 -17.06
C ASN A 63 -16.77 -33.76 -17.79
N ARG A 64 -15.62 -33.12 -18.01
CA ARG A 64 -15.54 -31.78 -18.61
C ARG A 64 -16.25 -31.69 -19.96
N ASP A 65 -16.03 -32.66 -20.85
CA ASP A 65 -16.66 -32.63 -22.18
C ASP A 65 -18.19 -32.66 -22.06
N ARG A 66 -18.74 -33.49 -21.15
CA ARG A 66 -20.19 -33.52 -20.89
C ARG A 66 -20.71 -32.19 -20.36
N GLN A 67 -19.97 -31.53 -19.47
CA GLN A 67 -20.34 -30.23 -18.91
C GLN A 67 -20.24 -29.11 -19.96
N ASN A 68 -19.23 -29.17 -20.83
CA ASN A 68 -19.08 -28.23 -21.92
C ASN A 68 -20.19 -28.38 -22.98
N THR A 69 -20.58 -29.61 -23.33
CA THR A 69 -21.71 -29.86 -24.23
C THR A 69 -23.05 -29.43 -23.62
N ALA A 70 -23.18 -29.47 -22.29
CA ALA A 70 -24.32 -28.93 -21.57
C ALA A 70 -24.30 -27.38 -21.47
N GLY A 71 -23.26 -26.72 -21.99
CA GLY A 71 -23.11 -25.27 -21.98
C GLY A 71 -22.82 -24.67 -20.60
N SER A 72 -22.53 -25.48 -19.58
CA SER A 72 -22.33 -24.99 -18.21
C SER A 72 -20.89 -24.53 -17.97
N GLY A 73 -19.89 -25.24 -18.52
CA GLY A 73 -18.48 -25.02 -18.20
C GLY A 73 -18.12 -25.28 -16.73
N GLU A 74 -19.09 -25.77 -15.95
CA GLU A 74 -18.97 -25.94 -14.51
C GLU A 74 -18.32 -27.29 -14.15
N PRO A 75 -17.61 -27.36 -13.01
CA PRO A 75 -17.15 -28.65 -12.51
C PRO A 75 -18.34 -29.52 -12.08
N CYS A 76 -18.34 -30.81 -12.46
CA CYS A 76 -19.45 -31.71 -12.11
C CYS A 76 -19.63 -31.93 -10.60
N GLY A 77 -18.57 -31.78 -9.81
CA GLY A 77 -18.60 -31.96 -8.35
C GLY A 77 -18.59 -33.40 -7.87
N GLU A 78 -18.90 -34.36 -8.73
CA GLU A 78 -19.11 -35.77 -8.37
C GLU A 78 -17.97 -36.70 -8.75
N CYS A 79 -17.17 -36.35 -9.78
CA CYS A 79 -16.06 -37.20 -10.21
C CYS A 79 -14.90 -37.22 -9.22
N GLN A 80 -14.04 -38.24 -9.30
CA GLN A 80 -12.93 -38.43 -8.37
C GLN A 80 -12.02 -37.19 -8.31
N SER A 81 -11.63 -36.65 -9.48
CA SER A 81 -10.82 -35.42 -9.53
C SER A 81 -11.52 -34.25 -8.83
N CYS A 82 -12.82 -34.04 -9.06
CA CYS A 82 -13.58 -32.99 -8.40
C CYS A 82 -13.60 -33.15 -6.87
N GLN A 83 -13.74 -34.37 -6.37
CA GLN A 83 -13.76 -34.66 -4.93
C GLN A 83 -12.37 -34.49 -4.31
N GLU A 84 -11.31 -34.98 -4.95
CA GLU A 84 -9.91 -34.85 -4.49
C GLU A 84 -9.49 -33.38 -4.39
N ILE A 85 -9.88 -32.56 -5.38
CA ILE A 85 -9.61 -31.12 -5.40
C ILE A 85 -10.37 -30.41 -4.28
N SER A 86 -11.66 -30.71 -4.10
CA SER A 86 -12.47 -30.14 -3.01
C SER A 86 -11.93 -30.49 -1.62
N LEU A 87 -11.35 -31.69 -1.46
CA LEU A 87 -10.73 -32.14 -0.21
C LEU A 87 -9.28 -31.68 -0.04
N GLY A 88 -8.67 -31.04 -1.04
CA GLY A 88 -7.28 -30.60 -1.00
C GLY A 88 -6.27 -31.75 -1.05
N LYS A 89 -6.63 -32.89 -1.64
CA LYS A 89 -5.80 -34.11 -1.75
C LYS A 89 -5.27 -34.37 -3.16
N SER A 90 -5.60 -33.51 -4.12
CA SER A 90 -5.17 -33.65 -5.51
C SER A 90 -3.67 -33.47 -5.65
N LEU A 91 -2.97 -34.45 -6.24
CA LEU A 91 -1.55 -34.37 -6.57
C LEU A 91 -1.24 -33.38 -7.72
N ASP A 92 -2.26 -33.10 -8.53
CA ASP A 92 -2.16 -32.20 -9.68
C ASP A 92 -2.40 -30.73 -9.34
N ILE A 93 -2.68 -30.42 -8.07
CA ILE A 93 -2.79 -29.04 -7.58
C ILE A 93 -1.72 -28.82 -6.54
N ILE A 94 -0.80 -27.91 -6.84
CA ILE A 94 0.24 -27.47 -5.92
C ILE A 94 -0.15 -26.05 -5.47
N GLU A 95 -0.61 -25.93 -4.23
CA GLU A 95 -0.96 -24.66 -3.61
C GLU A 95 0.17 -24.22 -2.68
N ILE A 96 0.73 -23.03 -2.92
CA ILE A 96 1.81 -22.43 -2.14
C ILE A 96 1.36 -21.07 -1.63
N ASP A 97 1.57 -20.83 -0.33
CA ASP A 97 1.45 -19.50 0.25
C ASP A 97 2.81 -18.80 0.21
N ALA A 98 2.93 -17.77 -0.64
CA ALA A 98 4.16 -17.01 -0.83
C ALA A 98 4.53 -16.16 0.39
N ALA A 99 3.60 -15.91 1.34
CA ALA A 99 3.93 -15.24 2.60
C ALA A 99 4.79 -16.13 3.51
N SER A 100 4.68 -17.46 3.37
CA SER A 100 5.44 -18.45 4.14
C SER A 100 6.60 -19.04 3.34
N ASN A 101 6.51 -19.04 2.00
CA ASN A 101 7.48 -19.64 1.07
C ASN A 101 8.03 -18.56 0.12
N ARG A 102 8.72 -17.56 0.67
CA ARG A 102 9.13 -16.34 -0.06
C ARG A 102 10.42 -16.49 -0.87
N GLY A 103 11.20 -17.51 -0.54
CA GLY A 103 12.58 -17.69 -0.97
C GLY A 103 12.70 -18.20 -2.40
N ILE A 104 13.93 -18.11 -2.92
CA ILE A 104 14.25 -18.58 -4.26
C ILE A 104 14.25 -20.11 -4.35
N ASP A 105 14.60 -20.80 -3.26
CA ASP A 105 14.76 -22.25 -3.27
C ASP A 105 13.40 -22.96 -3.38
N GLU A 106 12.36 -22.46 -2.71
CA GLU A 106 11.00 -22.97 -2.84
C GLU A 106 10.45 -22.81 -4.27
N ILE A 107 10.77 -21.69 -4.93
CA ILE A 107 10.38 -21.47 -6.34
C ILE A 107 11.19 -22.34 -7.29
N ARG A 108 12.46 -22.64 -6.99
CA ARG A 108 13.27 -23.59 -7.76
C ARG A 108 12.70 -25.00 -7.67
N GLU A 109 12.33 -25.44 -6.47
CA GLU A 109 11.64 -26.72 -6.27
C GLU A 109 10.31 -26.77 -7.01
N LEU A 110 9.52 -25.69 -6.97
CA LEU A 110 8.29 -25.59 -7.75
C LEU A 110 8.59 -25.75 -9.24
N ARG A 111 9.59 -25.05 -9.78
CA ARG A 111 9.97 -25.15 -11.19
C ARG A 111 10.36 -26.56 -11.58
N ASP A 112 11.07 -27.28 -10.73
CA ASP A 112 11.40 -28.69 -11.00
C ASP A 112 10.15 -29.58 -10.99
N LYS A 113 9.17 -29.29 -10.13
CA LYS A 113 7.86 -29.97 -10.14
C LYS A 113 7.03 -29.69 -11.40
N VAL A 114 7.19 -28.51 -12.04
CA VAL A 114 6.49 -28.13 -13.29
C VAL A 114 6.88 -29.04 -14.46
N LYS A 115 8.12 -29.52 -14.50
CA LYS A 115 8.64 -30.39 -15.57
C LYS A 115 7.92 -31.73 -15.67
N PHE A 116 7.33 -32.21 -14.58
CA PHE A 116 6.63 -33.49 -14.56
C PHE A 116 5.18 -33.33 -15.03
N ALA A 117 4.72 -34.30 -15.82
CA ALA A 117 3.34 -34.40 -16.27
C ALA A 117 2.35 -34.53 -15.09
N PRO A 118 1.06 -34.21 -15.29
CA PRO A 118 0.01 -34.48 -14.30
C PRO A 118 -0.15 -35.99 -14.06
N ALA A 119 -0.55 -36.37 -12.85
CA ALA A 119 -0.76 -37.75 -12.43
C ALA A 119 -2.11 -38.30 -12.91
N ASN A 120 -3.20 -37.58 -12.62
CA ASN A 120 -4.58 -38.04 -12.87
C ASN A 120 -5.40 -37.06 -13.74
N GLY A 121 -5.01 -35.78 -13.76
CA GLY A 121 -5.69 -34.70 -14.48
C GLY A 121 -5.13 -34.41 -15.88
N LYS A 122 -5.76 -33.46 -16.57
CA LYS A 122 -5.26 -32.94 -17.86
C LYS A 122 -4.17 -31.89 -17.67
N TYR A 123 -4.27 -31.13 -16.58
CA TYR A 123 -3.36 -30.04 -16.25
C TYR A 123 -2.80 -30.19 -14.85
N LYS A 124 -1.57 -29.72 -14.68
CA LYS A 124 -0.90 -29.54 -13.39
C LYS A 124 -0.94 -28.06 -13.03
N ILE A 125 -1.55 -27.75 -11.89
CA ILE A 125 -2.00 -26.41 -11.57
C ILE A 125 -1.24 -25.90 -10.36
N PHE A 126 -0.63 -24.73 -10.51
CA PHE A 126 0.18 -24.08 -9.50
C PHE A 126 -0.56 -22.84 -9.00
N ILE A 127 -1.09 -22.92 -7.79
CA ILE A 127 -1.76 -21.79 -7.13
C ILE A 127 -0.77 -21.15 -6.18
N ILE A 128 -0.38 -19.90 -6.44
CA ILE A 128 0.54 -19.14 -5.59
C ILE A 128 -0.25 -18.00 -4.95
N ASP A 129 -0.60 -18.15 -3.68
CA ASP A 129 -1.33 -17.14 -2.90
C ASP A 129 -0.38 -16.08 -2.32
N GLU A 130 -0.88 -14.86 -2.18
CA GLU A 130 -0.13 -13.65 -1.80
C GLU A 130 1.21 -13.49 -2.55
N VAL A 131 1.20 -13.69 -3.88
CA VAL A 131 2.42 -13.75 -4.71
C VAL A 131 3.31 -12.51 -4.62
N HIS A 132 2.76 -11.34 -4.24
CA HIS A 132 3.53 -10.11 -4.02
C HIS A 132 4.55 -10.22 -2.87
N MET A 133 4.42 -11.25 -2.01
CA MET A 133 5.35 -11.53 -0.92
C MET A 133 6.63 -12.26 -1.38
N LEU A 134 6.69 -12.71 -2.64
CA LEU A 134 7.89 -13.33 -3.20
C LEU A 134 9.04 -12.32 -3.28
N THR A 135 10.25 -12.82 -3.01
CA THR A 135 11.47 -12.03 -3.22
C THR A 135 11.74 -11.83 -4.71
N THR A 136 12.42 -10.72 -5.09
CA THR A 136 12.79 -10.44 -6.49
C THR A 136 13.53 -11.61 -7.17
N PRO A 137 14.48 -12.31 -6.52
CA PRO A 137 15.13 -13.47 -7.11
C PRO A 137 14.15 -14.63 -7.38
N ALA A 138 13.16 -14.85 -6.51
CA ALA A 138 12.09 -15.82 -6.71
C ALA A 138 11.21 -15.47 -7.93
N PHE A 139 10.82 -14.21 -8.08
CA PHE A 139 10.09 -13.75 -9.27
C PHE A 139 10.85 -14.01 -10.56
N ASN A 140 12.15 -13.72 -10.59
CA ASN A 140 12.99 -13.98 -11.76
C ASN A 140 13.15 -15.47 -12.08
N ALA A 141 13.15 -16.32 -11.05
CA ALA A 141 13.16 -17.77 -11.25
C ALA A 141 11.85 -18.28 -11.86
N LEU A 142 10.71 -17.66 -11.48
CA LEU A 142 9.39 -17.99 -12.03
C LEU A 142 9.23 -17.50 -13.48
N LEU A 143 9.78 -16.33 -13.82
CA LEU A 143 9.67 -15.73 -15.17
C LEU A 143 10.06 -16.69 -16.29
N LYS A 144 11.18 -17.41 -16.16
CA LYS A 144 11.62 -18.39 -17.17
C LYS A 144 10.57 -19.46 -17.46
N THR A 145 9.79 -19.82 -16.44
CA THR A 145 8.76 -20.86 -16.54
C THR A 145 7.45 -20.30 -17.06
N LEU A 146 7.17 -19.01 -16.81
CA LEU A 146 6.01 -18.32 -17.37
C LEU A 146 6.20 -17.91 -18.83
N GLU A 147 7.45 -17.74 -19.28
CA GLU A 147 7.79 -17.45 -20.69
C GLU A 147 7.60 -18.66 -21.60
N GLU A 148 8.06 -19.83 -21.16
CA GLU A 148 7.96 -21.08 -21.91
C GLU A 148 7.30 -22.17 -21.02
N PRO A 149 6.02 -22.01 -20.66
CA PRO A 149 5.33 -22.97 -19.82
C PRO A 149 5.07 -24.28 -20.58
N PRO A 150 5.23 -25.45 -19.92
CA PRO A 150 4.78 -26.71 -20.50
C PRO A 150 3.28 -26.67 -20.79
N ALA A 151 2.83 -27.33 -21.87
CA ALA A 151 1.43 -27.30 -22.30
C ALA A 151 0.42 -27.83 -21.26
N HIS A 152 0.89 -28.65 -20.31
CA HIS A 152 0.09 -29.18 -19.20
C HIS A 152 0.11 -28.29 -17.95
N ALA A 153 0.94 -27.24 -17.89
CA ALA A 153 1.09 -26.41 -16.69
C ALA A 153 0.18 -25.17 -16.75
N ILE A 154 -0.55 -24.92 -15.67
CA ILE A 154 -1.36 -23.70 -15.48
C ILE A 154 -0.92 -23.01 -14.18
N PHE A 155 -0.58 -21.73 -14.26
CA PHE A 155 -0.24 -20.89 -13.12
C PHE A 155 -1.42 -19.99 -12.74
N ILE A 156 -1.77 -19.97 -11.46
CA ILE A 156 -2.77 -19.07 -10.91
C ILE A 156 -2.12 -18.32 -9.75
N LEU A 157 -1.81 -17.05 -9.99
CA LEU A 157 -1.20 -16.16 -9.01
C LEU A 157 -2.32 -15.36 -8.34
N ALA A 158 -2.37 -15.31 -7.01
CA ALA A 158 -3.31 -14.48 -6.27
C ALA A 158 -2.56 -13.42 -5.46
N THR A 159 -3.04 -12.19 -5.47
CA THR A 159 -2.42 -11.08 -4.74
C THR A 159 -3.46 -10.09 -4.20
N THR A 160 -3.15 -9.49 -3.06
CA THR A 160 -3.83 -8.30 -2.54
C THR A 160 -3.24 -6.99 -3.05
N GLU A 161 -2.00 -7.02 -3.54
CA GLU A 161 -1.26 -5.84 -4.04
C GLU A 161 -0.81 -6.10 -5.48
N ALA A 162 -1.61 -5.66 -6.45
CA ALA A 162 -1.32 -5.86 -7.87
C ALA A 162 -0.12 -5.02 -8.35
N ASP A 163 0.06 -3.84 -7.77
CA ASP A 163 1.10 -2.87 -8.17
C ASP A 163 2.52 -3.35 -7.80
N LYS A 164 2.63 -4.28 -6.84
CA LYS A 164 3.90 -4.93 -6.49
C LYS A 164 4.31 -6.02 -7.47
N ILE A 165 3.44 -6.40 -8.40
CA ILE A 165 3.74 -7.46 -9.37
C ILE A 165 4.52 -6.86 -10.55
N PRO A 166 5.69 -7.43 -10.91
CA PRO A 166 6.47 -6.95 -12.04
C PRO A 166 5.67 -6.93 -13.35
N ALA A 167 5.79 -5.84 -14.13
CA ALA A 167 5.15 -5.72 -15.44
C ALA A 167 5.56 -6.82 -16.43
N THR A 168 6.74 -7.40 -16.25
CA THR A 168 7.23 -8.57 -17.00
C THR A 168 6.34 -9.80 -16.80
N ILE A 169 5.73 -9.98 -15.62
CA ILE A 169 4.77 -11.04 -15.37
C ILE A 169 3.40 -10.66 -15.92
N LEU A 170 2.95 -9.43 -15.65
CA LEU A 170 1.63 -8.94 -16.10
C LEU A 170 1.43 -9.02 -17.62
N SER A 171 2.50 -8.86 -18.40
CA SER A 171 2.46 -8.98 -19.86
C SER A 171 2.29 -10.40 -20.39
N ARG A 172 2.50 -11.43 -19.55
CA ARG A 172 2.47 -12.84 -19.96
C ARG A 172 1.23 -13.59 -19.48
N ILE A 173 0.47 -13.03 -18.54
CA ILE A 173 -0.67 -13.70 -17.90
C ILE A 173 -1.95 -12.88 -17.99
N GLN A 174 -3.09 -13.54 -17.89
CA GLN A 174 -4.40 -12.88 -17.90
C GLN A 174 -4.72 -12.32 -16.52
N ARG A 175 -4.97 -11.01 -16.43
CA ARG A 175 -5.32 -10.34 -15.16
C ARG A 175 -6.83 -10.29 -14.96
N PHE A 176 -7.27 -10.68 -13.77
CA PHE A 176 -8.64 -10.58 -13.28
C PHE A 176 -8.66 -9.80 -11.97
N ASP A 177 -9.34 -8.66 -11.99
CA ASP A 177 -9.53 -7.81 -10.81
C ASP A 177 -10.84 -8.15 -10.12
N PHE A 178 -10.72 -8.61 -8.87
CA PHE A 178 -11.79 -8.86 -7.92
C PHE A 178 -12.11 -7.57 -7.19
N ARG A 179 -13.39 -7.25 -7.10
CA ARG A 179 -13.87 -6.00 -6.52
C ARG A 179 -14.20 -6.19 -5.04
N ARG A 180 -14.55 -5.08 -4.39
CA ARG A 180 -15.23 -5.15 -3.09
C ARG A 180 -16.60 -5.77 -3.32
N ILE A 181 -16.94 -6.77 -2.51
CA ILE A 181 -18.26 -7.38 -2.56
C ILE A 181 -19.26 -6.38 -2.01
N SER A 182 -20.40 -6.24 -2.67
CA SER A 182 -21.45 -5.33 -2.24
C SER A 182 -22.03 -5.76 -0.88
N LYS A 183 -22.50 -4.79 -0.07
CA LYS A 183 -23.15 -5.08 1.21
C LYS A 183 -24.36 -6.01 1.02
N ALA A 184 -25.14 -5.78 -0.03
CA ALA A 184 -26.31 -6.60 -0.36
C ALA A 184 -25.95 -8.07 -0.63
N ASP A 185 -24.85 -8.31 -1.36
CA ASP A 185 -24.35 -9.65 -1.65
C ASP A 185 -23.82 -10.38 -0.40
N ILE A 186 -23.13 -9.66 0.48
CA ILE A 186 -22.69 -10.20 1.77
C ILE A 186 -23.91 -10.59 2.62
N ILE A 187 -24.90 -9.70 2.75
CA ILE A 187 -26.13 -9.97 3.52
C ILE A 187 -26.87 -11.19 2.95
N LYS A 188 -27.01 -11.28 1.62
CA LYS A 188 -27.64 -12.43 0.96
C LYS A 188 -26.92 -13.74 1.29
N ASN A 189 -25.59 -13.73 1.24
CA ASN A 189 -24.78 -14.90 1.57
C ASN A 189 -24.91 -15.28 3.07
N LEU A 190 -24.75 -14.31 3.97
CA LEU A 190 -24.90 -14.51 5.42
C LEU A 190 -26.30 -15.06 5.78
N THR A 191 -27.35 -14.56 5.12
CA THR A 191 -28.73 -15.04 5.31
C THR A 191 -28.86 -16.53 4.92
N SER A 192 -28.25 -16.94 3.81
CA SER A 192 -28.26 -18.33 3.38
C SER A 192 -27.51 -19.23 4.38
N ILE A 193 -26.37 -18.77 4.90
CA ILE A 193 -25.60 -19.50 5.90
C ILE A 193 -26.37 -19.60 7.22
N ALA A 194 -26.97 -18.50 7.68
CA ALA A 194 -27.77 -18.45 8.91
C ALA A 194 -28.96 -19.41 8.87
N LYS A 195 -29.70 -19.46 7.75
CA LYS A 195 -30.78 -20.43 7.52
C LYS A 195 -30.28 -21.88 7.57
N SER A 196 -29.14 -22.15 6.94
CA SER A 196 -28.56 -23.48 6.87
C SER A 196 -28.05 -23.99 8.23
N GLU A 197 -27.51 -23.10 9.05
CA GLU A 197 -27.06 -23.39 10.42
C GLU A 197 -28.18 -23.24 11.48
N LYS A 198 -29.40 -22.88 11.05
CA LYS A 198 -30.57 -22.62 11.92
C LYS A 198 -30.30 -21.55 13.00
N LEU A 199 -29.53 -20.53 12.64
CA LEU A 199 -29.24 -19.39 13.50
C LEU A 199 -30.42 -18.40 13.46
N LYS A 200 -30.81 -17.88 14.63
CA LYS A 200 -31.74 -16.76 14.74
C LYS A 200 -30.94 -15.45 14.74
N ILE A 201 -31.09 -14.67 13.68
CA ILE A 201 -30.34 -13.43 13.46
C ILE A 201 -31.32 -12.34 13.05
N ASP A 202 -31.17 -11.16 13.64
CA ASP A 202 -31.90 -9.95 13.27
C ASP A 202 -31.33 -9.33 11.97
N ASP A 203 -32.17 -8.68 11.17
CA ASP A 203 -31.76 -8.07 9.90
C ASP A 203 -30.74 -6.93 10.15
N LEU A 204 -30.94 -6.13 11.20
CA LEU A 204 -29.99 -5.11 11.63
C LEU A 204 -28.63 -5.70 12.06
N ALA A 205 -28.64 -6.91 12.62
CA ALA A 205 -27.42 -7.61 12.98
C ALA A 205 -26.66 -8.09 11.73
N LEU A 206 -27.36 -8.57 10.70
CA LEU A 206 -26.76 -8.94 9.41
C LEU A 206 -26.11 -7.74 8.73
N GLU A 207 -26.76 -6.58 8.74
CA GLU A 207 -26.20 -5.33 8.21
C GLU A 207 -24.93 -4.93 8.95
N ALA A 208 -24.94 -4.98 10.28
CA ALA A 208 -23.76 -4.66 11.10
C ALA A 208 -22.58 -5.61 10.82
N ILE A 209 -22.84 -6.92 10.66
CA ILE A 209 -21.81 -7.90 10.28
C ILE A 209 -21.28 -7.62 8.87
N ALA A 210 -22.15 -7.26 7.93
CA ALA A 210 -21.74 -6.94 6.55
C ALA A 210 -20.86 -5.68 6.50
N VAL A 211 -21.17 -4.67 7.30
CA VAL A 211 -20.33 -3.47 7.46
C VAL A 211 -18.97 -3.84 8.07
N ALA A 212 -18.97 -4.65 9.14
CA ALA A 212 -17.73 -5.10 9.79
C ALA A 212 -16.84 -5.94 8.86
N GLY A 213 -17.43 -6.66 7.90
CA GLY A 213 -16.70 -7.44 6.90
C GLY A 213 -15.97 -6.61 5.83
N ASP A 214 -16.20 -5.30 5.73
CA ASP A 214 -15.53 -4.35 4.81
C ASP A 214 -15.40 -4.83 3.35
N GLY A 215 -16.42 -5.51 2.83
CA GLY A 215 -16.40 -6.03 1.45
C GLY A 215 -15.67 -7.36 1.27
N SER A 216 -15.39 -8.09 2.35
CA SER A 216 -14.78 -9.43 2.38
C SER A 216 -15.77 -10.48 2.90
N HIS A 217 -16.11 -11.48 2.07
CA HIS A 217 -16.93 -12.62 2.48
C HIS A 217 -16.29 -13.39 3.64
N ARG A 218 -14.97 -13.56 3.60
CA ARG A 218 -14.24 -14.32 4.62
C ARG A 218 -14.35 -13.67 5.98
N ASP A 219 -14.21 -12.36 6.05
CA ASP A 219 -14.22 -11.64 7.33
C ASP A 219 -15.64 -11.57 7.88
N ALA A 220 -16.64 -11.29 7.03
CA ALA A 220 -18.05 -11.35 7.42
C ALA A 220 -18.47 -12.72 7.99
N ILE A 221 -18.08 -13.82 7.32
CA ILE A 221 -18.38 -15.19 7.81
C ILE A 221 -17.62 -15.50 9.10
N SER A 222 -16.41 -14.97 9.27
CA SER A 222 -15.62 -15.17 10.50
C SER A 222 -16.28 -14.50 11.70
N VAL A 223 -16.79 -13.28 11.51
CA VAL A 223 -17.59 -12.56 12.51
C VAL A 223 -18.87 -13.33 12.85
N LEU A 224 -19.60 -13.79 11.83
CA LEU A 224 -20.80 -14.61 12.05
C LEU A 224 -20.49 -15.87 12.86
N GLN A 225 -19.39 -16.56 12.57
CA GLN A 225 -18.98 -17.75 13.32
C GLN A 225 -18.65 -17.43 14.78
N GLN A 226 -17.98 -16.31 15.04
CA GLN A 226 -17.68 -15.86 16.40
C GLN A 226 -18.97 -15.62 17.18
N LEU A 227 -19.95 -14.95 16.57
CA LEU A 227 -21.26 -14.68 17.19
C LEU A 227 -22.06 -15.97 17.42
N ALA A 228 -22.04 -16.90 16.46
CA ALA A 228 -22.73 -18.18 16.58
C ALA A 228 -22.16 -19.05 17.71
N SER A 229 -20.90 -18.85 18.10
CA SER A 229 -20.26 -19.61 19.18
C SER A 229 -20.76 -19.19 20.57
N ASN A 230 -21.30 -17.97 20.72
CA ASN A 230 -21.75 -17.42 22.00
C ASN A 230 -23.15 -17.88 22.44
N SER A 231 -23.74 -18.89 21.77
CA SER A 231 -24.98 -19.57 22.16
C SER A 231 -26.15 -18.62 22.50
N GLY A 232 -26.78 -18.03 21.49
CA GLY A 232 -27.92 -17.14 21.68
C GLY A 232 -28.48 -16.59 20.37
N GLU A 233 -29.52 -15.76 20.49
CA GLU A 233 -30.04 -14.97 19.37
C GLU A 233 -29.03 -13.87 19.01
N ILE A 234 -28.71 -13.75 17.72
CA ILE A 234 -27.76 -12.76 17.24
C ILE A 234 -28.54 -11.46 16.96
N THR A 235 -28.55 -10.58 17.95
CA THR A 235 -29.12 -9.24 17.86
C THR A 235 -28.04 -8.21 17.56
N LEU A 236 -28.43 -6.99 17.19
CA LEU A 236 -27.50 -5.87 16.97
C LEU A 236 -26.61 -5.60 18.19
N GLU A 237 -27.15 -5.75 19.42
CA GLU A 237 -26.37 -5.55 20.64
C GLU A 237 -25.31 -6.63 20.83
N THR A 238 -25.63 -7.89 20.53
CA THR A 238 -24.66 -9.00 20.57
C THR A 238 -23.52 -8.77 19.59
N VAL A 239 -23.82 -8.28 18.38
CA VAL A 239 -22.81 -7.91 17.38
C VAL A 239 -21.90 -6.81 17.91
N ARG A 240 -22.47 -5.73 18.45
CA ARG A 240 -21.72 -4.59 18.99
C ARG A 240 -20.81 -5.00 20.14
N ASN A 241 -21.31 -5.76 21.10
CA ASN A 241 -20.53 -6.21 22.26
C ASN A 241 -19.38 -7.14 21.83
N THR A 242 -19.61 -8.03 20.86
CA THR A 242 -18.59 -8.99 20.41
C THR A 242 -17.50 -8.32 19.58
N LEU A 243 -17.86 -7.33 18.77
CA LEU A 243 -16.94 -6.57 17.92
C LEU A 243 -16.32 -5.35 18.63
N GLY A 244 -16.70 -5.09 19.89
CA GLY A 244 -16.25 -3.89 20.60
C GLY A 244 -16.67 -2.60 19.89
N LEU A 245 -17.86 -2.56 19.30
CA LEU A 245 -18.39 -1.38 18.63
C LEU A 245 -19.12 -0.48 19.63
N ALA A 246 -18.75 0.80 19.66
CA ALA A 246 -19.50 1.79 20.42
C ALA A 246 -20.88 2.04 19.80
N ARG A 247 -21.87 2.39 20.62
CA ARG A 247 -23.16 2.88 20.13
C ARG A 247 -22.98 4.25 19.48
N SER A 248 -23.63 4.47 18.34
CA SER A 248 -23.52 5.74 17.59
C SER A 248 -23.96 6.94 18.43
N GLU A 249 -24.92 6.79 19.35
CA GLU A 249 -25.31 7.86 20.29
C GLU A 249 -24.18 8.24 21.24
N GLU A 250 -23.41 7.26 21.72
CA GLU A 250 -22.32 7.48 22.66
C GLU A 250 -21.13 8.17 21.98
N ILE A 251 -20.84 7.84 20.73
CA ILE A 251 -19.82 8.55 19.94
C ILE A 251 -20.26 9.99 19.66
N ILE A 252 -21.54 10.23 19.35
CA ILE A 252 -22.06 11.60 19.21
C ILE A 252 -21.92 12.38 20.51
N ARG A 253 -22.20 11.76 21.66
CA ARG A 253 -21.98 12.40 22.97
C ARG A 253 -20.51 12.80 23.14
N LEU A 254 -19.57 11.92 22.82
CA LEU A 254 -18.14 12.27 22.82
C LEU A 254 -17.83 13.44 21.89
N ILE A 255 -18.33 13.43 20.65
CA ILE A 255 -18.14 14.53 19.69
C ILE A 255 -18.73 15.84 20.23
N SER A 256 -19.88 15.79 20.90
CA SER A 256 -20.49 16.98 21.51
C SER A 256 -19.65 17.54 22.67
N LEU A 257 -19.03 16.68 23.49
CA LEU A 257 -18.11 17.10 24.56
C LEU A 257 -16.86 17.76 23.96
N ILE A 258 -16.33 17.21 22.87
CA ILE A 258 -15.22 17.80 22.11
C ILE A 258 -15.64 19.16 21.54
N ALA A 259 -16.86 19.27 21.00
CA ALA A 259 -17.38 20.51 20.43
C ALA A 259 -17.46 21.62 21.48
N VAL A 260 -17.92 21.31 22.70
CA VAL A 260 -18.02 22.28 23.81
C VAL A 260 -16.65 22.55 24.47
N GLY A 261 -15.61 21.79 24.11
CA GLY A 261 -14.26 21.94 24.67
C GLY A 261 -14.11 21.34 26.08
N GLN A 262 -14.99 20.41 26.47
CA GLN A 262 -14.95 19.76 27.79
C GLN A 262 -13.97 18.59 27.81
N LYS A 263 -12.67 18.92 27.89
CA LYS A 263 -11.55 17.95 27.82
C LYS A 263 -11.65 16.80 28.83
N SER A 264 -11.90 17.12 30.11
CA SER A 264 -11.97 16.10 31.18
C SER A 264 -13.06 15.07 30.89
N GLN A 265 -14.27 15.53 30.60
CA GLN A 265 -15.41 14.65 30.33
C GLN A 265 -15.21 13.85 29.03
N ALA A 266 -14.58 14.44 28.01
CA ALA A 266 -14.26 13.72 26.78
C ALA A 266 -13.25 12.58 27.01
N ILE A 267 -12.20 12.82 27.80
CA ILE A 267 -11.20 11.79 28.16
C ILE A 267 -11.82 10.71 29.06
N GLU A 268 -12.62 11.11 30.05
CA GLU A 268 -13.40 10.18 30.88
C GLU A 268 -14.28 9.28 30.03
N LYS A 269 -14.94 9.84 29.00
CA LYS A 269 -15.78 9.07 28.09
C LYS A 269 -14.99 8.07 27.24
N VAL A 270 -13.77 8.42 26.82
CA VAL A 270 -12.86 7.46 26.16
C VAL A 270 -12.48 6.33 27.11
N SER A 271 -12.20 6.63 28.38
CA SER A 271 -11.92 5.63 29.40
C SER A 271 -13.12 4.69 29.63
N GLU A 272 -14.34 5.22 29.66
CA GLU A 272 -15.57 4.42 29.74
C GLU A 272 -15.71 3.45 28.56
N PHE A 273 -15.44 3.90 27.33
CA PHE A 273 -15.46 3.03 26.16
C PHE A 273 -14.46 1.89 26.26
N VAL A 274 -13.23 2.19 26.68
CA VAL A 274 -12.18 1.19 26.85
C VAL A 274 -12.54 0.20 27.96
N ALA A 275 -13.11 0.68 29.06
CA ALA A 275 -13.60 -0.17 30.16
C ALA A 275 -14.77 -1.07 29.71
N ALA A 276 -15.59 -0.61 28.77
CA ALA A 276 -16.65 -1.39 28.14
C ALA A 276 -16.14 -2.36 27.05
N GLY A 277 -14.83 -2.39 26.79
CA GLY A 277 -14.20 -3.30 25.81
C GLY A 277 -14.24 -2.80 24.36
N VAL A 278 -14.56 -1.52 24.13
CA VAL A 278 -14.55 -0.92 22.79
C VAL A 278 -13.11 -0.69 22.33
N GLU A 279 -12.80 -1.09 21.10
CA GLU A 279 -11.46 -0.87 20.55
C GLU A 279 -11.22 0.61 20.21
N VAL A 280 -10.10 1.18 20.68
CA VAL A 280 -9.72 2.58 20.42
C VAL A 280 -9.61 2.88 18.92
N SER A 281 -9.10 1.93 18.13
CA SER A 281 -9.07 1.99 16.67
C SER A 281 -10.45 2.20 16.06
N GLN A 282 -11.47 1.54 16.61
CA GLN A 282 -12.84 1.68 16.15
C GLN A 282 -13.43 3.02 16.58
N ILE A 283 -13.16 3.48 17.79
CA ILE A 283 -13.58 4.82 18.26
C ILE A 283 -13.08 5.89 17.30
N ILE A 284 -11.79 5.87 16.95
CA ILE A 284 -11.19 6.84 16.01
C ILE A 284 -11.86 6.74 14.62
N LYS A 285 -12.06 5.53 14.09
CA LYS A 285 -12.73 5.34 12.78
C LYS A 285 -14.15 5.90 12.77
N GLU A 286 -14.94 5.62 13.79
CA GLU A 286 -16.32 6.12 13.92
C GLU A 286 -16.35 7.66 14.03
N ILE A 287 -15.42 8.24 14.80
CA ILE A 287 -15.26 9.70 14.90
C ILE A 287 -14.93 10.30 13.53
N ILE A 288 -13.96 9.74 12.80
CA ILE A 288 -13.59 10.19 11.45
C ILE A 288 -14.77 10.10 10.49
N GLU A 289 -15.51 9.00 10.49
CA GLU A 289 -16.65 8.82 9.59
C GLU A 289 -17.78 9.81 9.89
N ILE A 290 -18.10 10.07 11.16
CA ILE A 290 -19.11 11.07 11.55
C ILE A 290 -18.65 12.48 11.15
N PHE A 291 -17.39 12.87 11.39
CA PHE A 291 -16.90 14.19 10.98
C PHE A 291 -16.85 14.33 9.46
N ARG A 292 -16.50 13.26 8.72
CA ARG A 292 -16.55 13.22 7.26
C ARG A 292 -17.96 13.43 6.75
N GLN A 293 -18.95 12.72 7.31
CA GLN A 293 -20.36 12.90 6.96
C GLN A 293 -20.84 14.31 7.27
N THR A 294 -20.45 14.86 8.43
CA THR A 294 -20.76 16.24 8.83
C THR A 294 -20.17 17.27 7.85
N LEU A 295 -18.92 17.08 7.42
CA LEU A 295 -18.26 17.93 6.42
C LEU A 295 -18.97 17.84 5.06
N LEU A 296 -19.37 16.64 4.63
CA LEU A 296 -20.12 16.44 3.39
C LEU A 296 -21.50 17.13 3.45
N CYS A 297 -22.25 17.01 4.54
CA CYS A 297 -23.51 17.74 4.75
C CYS A 297 -23.32 19.27 4.66
N LYS A 298 -22.15 19.77 5.12
CA LYS A 298 -21.85 21.21 5.11
C LYS A 298 -21.45 21.74 3.74
N ILE A 299 -20.74 20.93 2.94
CA ILE A 299 -20.27 21.31 1.59
C ILE A 299 -21.37 21.09 0.56
N SER A 300 -22.02 19.93 0.59
CA SER A 300 -23.15 19.62 -0.27
C SER A 300 -24.43 19.88 0.51
N SER A 301 -25.18 20.91 0.14
CA SER A 301 -26.53 21.20 0.67
C SER A 301 -27.59 20.13 0.29
N GLY A 302 -27.18 18.89 0.05
CA GLY A 302 -27.98 17.87 -0.60
C GLY A 302 -27.97 16.55 0.15
N GLU A 303 -29.17 16.09 0.50
CA GLU A 303 -29.49 14.75 0.99
C GLU A 303 -28.98 13.61 0.07
N ALA A 304 -28.59 13.94 -1.17
CA ALA A 304 -28.26 12.97 -2.23
C ALA A 304 -26.90 12.25 -2.09
N VAL A 305 -26.01 12.69 -1.19
CA VAL A 305 -24.64 12.10 -1.06
C VAL A 305 -24.57 11.02 0.03
N LEU A 306 -25.56 10.96 0.92
CA LEU A 306 -25.54 10.07 2.08
C LEU A 306 -26.74 9.10 2.01
N ASP A 307 -26.47 7.81 1.81
CA ASP A 307 -27.43 6.71 2.04
C ASP A 307 -27.71 6.60 3.55
N GLN A 308 -28.37 7.61 4.14
CA GLN A 308 -28.61 7.72 5.58
C GLN A 308 -30.06 8.14 5.86
N THR A 309 -30.58 7.76 7.03
CA THR A 309 -31.95 8.09 7.43
C THR A 309 -32.10 9.59 7.70
N LYS A 310 -33.33 10.12 7.48
CA LYS A 310 -33.65 11.55 7.69
C LYS A 310 -33.35 12.04 9.11
N GLU A 311 -33.54 11.19 10.10
CA GLU A 311 -33.23 11.47 11.51
C GLU A 311 -31.72 11.67 11.72
N ARG A 312 -30.90 10.84 11.08
CA ARG A 312 -29.45 10.93 11.16
C ARG A 312 -28.91 12.19 10.50
N ILE A 313 -29.49 12.58 9.37
CA ILE A 313 -29.16 13.83 8.68
C ILE A 313 -29.42 15.04 9.60
N LEU A 314 -30.50 15.02 10.38
CA LEU A 314 -30.84 16.10 11.30
C LEU A 314 -29.86 16.21 12.48
N GLU A 315 -29.38 15.09 13.02
CA GLU A 315 -28.31 15.08 14.04
C GLU A 315 -26.97 15.59 13.48
N LEU A 316 -26.60 15.15 12.28
CA LEU A 316 -25.38 15.60 11.60
C LEU A 316 -25.42 17.09 11.28
N ASN A 317 -26.59 17.63 10.89
CA ASN A 317 -26.74 19.06 10.62
C ASN A 317 -26.57 19.90 11.89
N LYS A 318 -27.09 19.45 13.05
CA LYS A 318 -26.84 20.11 14.34
C LYS A 318 -25.35 20.15 14.69
N LEU A 319 -24.63 19.07 14.41
CA LEU A 319 -23.17 19.05 14.58
C LEU A 319 -22.47 19.96 13.57
N ALA A 320 -22.94 20.01 12.31
CA ALA A 320 -22.37 20.87 11.27
C ALA A 320 -22.51 22.38 11.57
N GLU A 321 -23.52 22.77 12.35
CA GLU A 321 -23.66 24.15 12.84
C GLU A 321 -22.57 24.50 13.87
N ALA A 322 -22.12 23.53 14.67
CA ALA A 322 -21.15 23.74 15.75
C ALA A 322 -19.70 23.87 15.27
N PHE A 323 -19.37 23.54 14.02
CA PHE A 323 -18.00 23.57 13.48
C PHE A 323 -17.96 24.26 12.12
N SER A 324 -16.98 25.13 11.86
CA SER A 324 -16.69 25.62 10.51
C SER A 324 -16.10 24.51 9.62
N ALA A 325 -16.18 24.67 8.29
CA ALA A 325 -15.60 23.68 7.37
C ALA A 325 -14.06 23.56 7.52
N GLY A 326 -13.39 24.66 7.86
CA GLY A 326 -11.96 24.68 8.16
C GLY A 326 -11.61 23.91 9.44
N GLU A 327 -12.40 24.07 10.50
CA GLU A 327 -12.24 23.29 11.73
C GLU A 327 -12.50 21.79 11.51
N LEU A 328 -13.55 21.43 10.77
CA LEU A 328 -13.84 20.02 10.45
C LEU A 328 -12.68 19.35 9.71
N ASN A 329 -12.08 20.04 8.73
CA ASN A 329 -10.89 19.55 8.05
C ASN A 329 -9.70 19.37 9.00
N ARG A 330 -9.43 20.34 9.87
CA ARG A 330 -8.35 20.24 10.87
C ARG A 330 -8.58 19.06 11.82
N ILE A 331 -9.80 18.90 12.32
CA ILE A 331 -10.19 17.80 13.21
C ILE A 331 -9.99 16.45 12.53
N LEU A 332 -10.40 16.31 11.26
CA LEU A 332 -10.19 15.10 10.49
C LEU A 332 -8.70 14.76 10.35
N THR A 333 -7.85 15.74 10.04
CA THR A 333 -6.39 15.53 9.97
C THR A 333 -5.83 15.02 11.29
N ILE A 334 -6.17 15.66 12.42
CA ILE A 334 -5.69 15.27 13.75
C ILE A 334 -6.11 13.82 14.08
N PHE A 335 -7.37 13.44 13.82
CA PHE A 335 -7.82 12.06 14.09
C PHE A 335 -7.22 11.03 13.13
N ILE A 336 -6.96 11.38 11.86
CA ILE A 336 -6.27 10.50 10.92
C ILE A 336 -4.84 10.24 11.41
N GLU A 337 -4.13 11.28 11.84
CA GLU A 337 -2.78 11.16 12.42
C GLU A 337 -2.80 10.33 13.70
N ALA A 338 -3.75 10.56 14.62
CA ALA A 338 -3.90 9.76 15.83
C ALA A 338 -4.15 8.28 15.52
N GLY A 339 -4.93 7.97 14.48
CA GLY A 339 -5.17 6.61 14.01
C GLY A 339 -3.92 5.92 13.45
N GLN A 340 -3.00 6.67 12.83
CA GLN A 340 -1.72 6.15 12.37
C GLN A 340 -0.77 5.89 13.55
N GLN A 341 -0.66 6.85 14.48
CA GLN A 341 0.19 6.76 15.68
C GLN A 341 -0.24 5.64 16.62
N LEU A 342 -1.52 5.25 16.62
CA LEU A 342 -2.04 4.14 17.41
C LEU A 342 -1.26 2.82 17.20
N LYS A 343 -0.75 2.57 15.99
CA LYS A 343 -0.01 1.35 15.67
C LYS A 343 1.37 1.30 16.32
N GLU A 344 1.96 2.46 16.58
CA GLU A 344 3.34 2.61 17.07
C GLU A 344 3.38 3.01 18.56
N SER A 345 2.27 3.49 19.10
CA SER A 345 2.20 3.99 20.48
C SER A 345 2.31 2.87 21.51
N PRO A 346 3.15 3.02 22.55
CA PRO A 346 3.24 2.08 23.67
C PRO A 346 1.96 2.08 24.53
N ILE A 347 1.21 3.19 24.54
CA ILE A 347 -0.07 3.33 25.24
C ILE A 347 -1.16 3.57 24.19
N ARG A 348 -2.10 2.64 24.08
CA ARG A 348 -3.12 2.69 23.01
C ARG A 348 -4.10 3.85 23.14
N THR A 349 -4.37 4.37 24.34
CA THR A 349 -5.31 5.49 24.52
C THR A 349 -4.64 6.86 24.34
N LEU A 350 -3.31 6.93 24.42
CA LEU A 350 -2.58 8.21 24.37
C LEU A 350 -2.83 9.01 23.08
N PRO A 351 -2.79 8.44 21.87
CA PRO A 351 -3.00 9.22 20.64
C PRO A 351 -4.38 9.87 20.55
N ILE A 352 -5.44 9.18 21.01
CA ILE A 352 -6.80 9.75 21.00
C ILE A 352 -6.95 10.83 22.09
N GLU A 353 -6.35 10.64 23.27
CA GLU A 353 -6.34 11.65 24.33
C GLU A 353 -5.63 12.93 23.87
N MET A 354 -4.48 12.80 23.22
CA MET A 354 -3.74 13.93 22.65
C MET A 354 -4.54 14.65 21.57
N ALA A 355 -5.19 13.92 20.66
CA ALA A 355 -6.06 14.48 19.64
C ALA A 355 -7.20 15.31 20.25
N ILE A 356 -7.88 14.78 21.28
CA ILE A 356 -8.96 15.47 21.99
C ILE A 356 -8.45 16.77 22.64
N ILE A 357 -7.28 16.73 23.28
CA ILE A 357 -6.67 17.90 23.92
C ILE A 357 -6.33 18.97 22.88
N GLU A 358 -5.68 18.59 21.76
CA GLU A 358 -5.29 19.53 20.72
C GLU A 358 -6.51 20.21 20.08
N ILE A 359 -7.56 19.45 19.77
CA ILE A 359 -8.78 19.99 19.17
C ILE A 359 -9.45 20.98 20.11
N ALA A 360 -9.55 20.63 21.40
CA ALA A 360 -10.11 21.51 22.39
C ALA A 360 -9.26 22.79 22.56
N GLU A 361 -7.93 22.70 22.52
CA GLU A 361 -7.03 23.87 22.63
C GLU A 361 -7.05 24.78 21.40
N GLY A 362 -7.09 24.20 20.20
CA GLY A 362 -7.16 24.93 18.94
C GLY A 362 -8.41 25.81 18.84
N ARG A 363 -9.52 25.43 19.50
CA ARG A 363 -10.73 26.26 19.60
C ARG A 363 -10.54 27.48 20.50
N PHE A 364 -9.96 27.29 21.70
CA PHE A 364 -9.75 28.39 22.65
C PHE A 364 -8.57 29.32 22.27
N ALA A 365 -7.66 28.88 21.41
CA ALA A 365 -6.58 29.72 20.87
C ALA A 365 -7.11 30.81 19.91
N SER A 366 -8.31 30.65 19.35
CA SER A 366 -8.91 31.64 18.43
C SER A 366 -9.50 32.88 19.14
N GLU A 367 -9.64 32.87 20.48
CA GLU A 367 -10.28 33.97 21.23
C GLU A 367 -9.32 34.83 22.08
N LYS A 368 -8.00 34.61 22.06
CA LYS A 368 -7.03 35.49 22.75
C LYS A 368 -5.76 35.73 21.94
N LEU A 369 -5.80 36.73 21.08
CA LEU A 369 -4.61 37.51 20.73
C LEU A 369 -4.66 38.81 21.52
N PRO A 370 -3.79 39.02 22.54
CA PRO A 370 -3.48 40.36 23.00
C PRO A 370 -2.71 41.06 21.89
N ASP A 371 -3.34 42.10 21.36
CA ASP A 371 -2.76 43.07 20.43
C ASP A 371 -1.61 43.80 21.14
N ASN A 372 -0.39 43.28 21.02
CA ASN A 372 0.78 43.91 21.60
C ASN A 372 2.02 43.61 20.75
N ARG A 373 2.07 44.25 19.58
CA ARG A 373 3.30 44.51 18.80
C ARG A 373 3.08 45.58 17.73
N LEU A 374 2.47 46.71 18.12
CA LEU A 374 2.51 47.95 17.34
C LEU A 374 2.76 49.13 18.28
N GLN A 375 3.91 49.13 18.95
CA GLN A 375 4.47 50.32 19.56
C GLN A 375 5.95 50.09 19.86
N ASP A 376 6.75 50.03 18.80
CA ASP A 376 8.07 50.64 18.85
C ASP A 376 8.39 51.30 17.51
N GLN A 377 8.19 52.62 17.51
CA GLN A 377 9.09 53.61 16.89
C GLN A 377 9.34 53.41 15.38
N LYS A 378 8.59 54.06 14.48
CA LYS A 378 8.45 55.52 14.40
C LYS A 378 9.76 56.24 14.76
N ASN A 379 10.79 55.99 13.98
CA ASN A 379 11.74 57.06 13.65
C ASN A 379 12.35 56.80 12.27
N GLN A 380 12.37 57.85 11.45
CA GLN A 380 12.86 57.91 10.07
C GLN A 380 11.90 57.24 9.07
N THR A 381 11.07 57.94 8.33
CA THR A 381 11.46 59.06 7.46
C THR A 381 10.21 59.87 7.10
N LYS A 382 10.14 61.08 7.65
CA LYS A 382 9.54 62.22 6.97
C LYS A 382 10.45 62.55 5.78
N ASN A 383 9.97 62.32 4.56
CA ASN A 383 10.13 63.21 3.40
C ASN A 383 9.79 62.45 2.12
N ARG A 384 8.58 62.68 1.60
CA ARG A 384 8.36 63.30 0.29
C ARG A 384 6.86 63.31 0.01
N GLU A 385 6.34 64.50 -0.21
CA GLU A 385 4.96 64.77 -0.63
C GLU A 385 4.65 64.20 -2.03
N PRO A 386 3.36 63.99 -2.34
CA PRO A 386 2.90 63.23 -3.49
C PRO A 386 2.63 64.13 -4.71
N LYS A 387 2.74 63.57 -5.92
CA LYS A 387 2.05 64.10 -7.10
C LYS A 387 1.01 63.10 -7.59
N MET A 388 -0.23 63.57 -7.59
CA MET A 388 -1.45 62.93 -8.10
C MET A 388 -1.39 62.73 -9.62
N ALA A 389 -1.98 61.64 -10.10
CA ALA A 389 -2.97 61.67 -11.19
C ALA A 389 -3.69 60.31 -11.29
N LYS A 390 -5.01 60.34 -11.12
CA LYS A 390 -5.98 59.32 -11.55
C LYS A 390 -6.30 59.50 -13.05
N VAL A 391 -7.00 58.52 -13.62
CA VAL A 391 -7.99 58.51 -14.75
C VAL A 391 -7.66 57.28 -15.61
N GLU A 392 -8.35 56.14 -15.49
CA GLU A 392 -9.73 55.73 -15.84
C GLU A 392 -9.82 54.96 -17.18
N ASN A 393 -10.52 53.81 -17.13
CA ASN A 393 -11.41 53.19 -18.13
C ASN A 393 -10.88 52.80 -19.54
N GLN A 394 -11.39 51.82 -20.29
CA GLN A 394 -12.23 50.61 -20.16
C GLN A 394 -12.39 50.05 -21.62
N VAL A 395 -12.82 48.78 -21.76
CA VAL A 395 -13.47 48.11 -22.93
C VAL A 395 -12.53 47.57 -24.06
N SER A 396 -12.32 46.24 -24.24
CA SER A 396 -13.10 45.17 -24.97
C SER A 396 -13.11 45.33 -26.52
N ILE A 397 -12.99 44.34 -27.44
CA ILE A 397 -13.52 42.96 -27.60
C ILE A 397 -12.69 42.16 -28.67
N LYS A 398 -12.46 40.84 -28.43
CA LYS A 398 -12.35 39.55 -29.23
C LYS A 398 -12.29 39.53 -30.79
N PRO A 399 -12.11 38.38 -31.52
CA PRO A 399 -11.87 36.93 -31.19
C PRO A 399 -10.58 36.38 -31.90
N GLU A 400 -10.09 35.13 -31.85
CA GLU A 400 -10.70 33.82 -32.12
C GLU A 400 -9.62 32.70 -31.94
N ASP A 401 -10.10 31.48 -31.72
CA ASP A 401 -9.52 30.15 -31.99
C ASP A 401 -8.42 29.46 -31.16
N GLN A 402 -8.72 28.18 -30.99
CA GLN A 402 -8.27 27.20 -30.01
C GLN A 402 -7.03 26.43 -30.49
N LYS A 403 -6.09 26.18 -29.57
CA LYS A 403 -5.40 24.89 -29.39
C LYS A 403 -4.65 24.91 -28.05
N VAL A 404 -5.14 24.13 -27.09
CA VAL A 404 -4.51 23.92 -25.78
C VAL A 404 -3.61 22.69 -25.88
N VAL A 405 -2.31 22.89 -25.63
CA VAL A 405 -1.36 21.87 -25.16
C VAL A 405 -0.98 22.29 -23.75
N GLU A 406 -1.07 21.34 -22.82
CA GLU A 406 -0.80 21.54 -21.40
C GLU A 406 0.68 21.82 -21.14
N GLU A 407 0.92 22.93 -20.44
CA GLU A 407 2.22 23.41 -19.99
C GLU A 407 2.36 23.17 -18.49
N LYS A 408 3.53 22.68 -18.09
CA LYS A 408 3.99 22.54 -16.71
C LYS A 408 4.25 23.94 -16.14
N ALA A 409 3.73 24.21 -14.94
CA ALA A 409 4.08 25.42 -14.21
C ALA A 409 5.40 25.23 -13.43
N GLU A 410 6.42 25.99 -13.82
CA GLU A 410 7.41 26.57 -12.92
C GLU A 410 6.83 27.82 -12.24
N ILE A 411 7.19 28.07 -10.98
CA ILE A 411 7.33 29.45 -10.46
C ILE A 411 8.63 29.53 -9.65
N SER A 412 9.47 30.45 -10.15
CA SER A 412 10.66 31.16 -9.67
C SER A 412 10.59 31.67 -8.22
N GLU A 413 11.68 31.64 -7.46
CA GLU A 413 12.76 32.66 -7.39
C GLU A 413 12.31 34.09 -7.05
N ILE A 414 12.75 34.58 -5.88
CA ILE A 414 13.28 35.92 -5.53
C ILE A 414 14.13 35.67 -4.25
N MET A 415 15.40 36.06 -4.02
CA MET A 415 16.14 37.30 -4.29
C MET A 415 17.65 37.09 -4.04
N GLU A 416 18.49 37.78 -4.81
CA GLU A 416 19.94 37.97 -4.62
C GLU A 416 20.27 39.15 -3.66
N SER A 417 21.46 39.13 -3.05
CA SER A 417 22.35 40.31 -2.99
C SER A 417 23.81 39.92 -2.69
N GLU A 418 24.72 40.44 -3.54
CA GLU A 418 26.20 40.34 -3.59
C GLU A 418 26.92 40.96 -2.36
N GLY A 419 28.22 40.78 -2.08
CA GLY A 419 29.41 40.29 -2.82
C GLY A 419 30.56 39.90 -1.86
N PRO A 420 31.89 40.05 -2.16
CA PRO A 420 32.56 40.63 -3.33
C PRO A 420 33.58 39.69 -4.06
N LYS A 421 34.16 40.24 -5.14
CA LYS A 421 35.04 39.64 -6.17
C LYS A 421 36.51 39.46 -5.77
N ASP A 422 37.13 38.45 -6.41
CA ASP A 422 38.53 38.24 -6.81
C ASP A 422 39.67 38.99 -6.08
N GLU A 423 40.53 38.22 -5.39
CA GLU A 423 41.98 38.46 -5.37
C GLU A 423 42.75 37.12 -5.41
N GLN A 424 43.81 37.10 -6.20
CA GLN A 424 44.71 35.99 -6.49
C GLN A 424 45.44 35.51 -5.22
N GLY A 425 45.53 34.20 -4.99
CA GLY A 425 46.32 33.65 -3.88
C GLY A 425 46.37 32.13 -3.85
N GLU A 426 47.41 31.59 -4.49
CA GLU A 426 48.10 30.32 -4.20
C GLU A 426 47.34 28.98 -4.20
N LYS A 427 47.63 28.19 -5.25
CA LYS A 427 47.60 26.73 -5.25
C LYS A 427 48.30 26.17 -4.01
N LEU A 428 47.62 25.37 -3.19
CA LEU A 428 48.26 24.43 -2.26
C LEU A 428 47.47 23.11 -2.20
N GLU A 429 48.10 22.10 -2.81
CA GLU A 429 48.04 20.65 -2.55
C GLU A 429 46.67 19.92 -2.59
N ASN A 430 46.33 19.43 -3.80
CA ASN A 430 45.41 18.30 -3.97
C ASN A 430 46.04 17.03 -3.38
N GLY A 431 45.69 16.70 -2.13
CA GLY A 431 45.91 15.36 -1.60
C GLY A 431 44.83 14.41 -2.13
N GLU A 432 45.12 13.66 -3.19
CA GLU A 432 44.30 12.50 -3.54
C GLU A 432 44.42 11.45 -2.42
N ILE A 433 43.29 10.94 -1.92
CA ILE A 433 43.32 9.75 -1.06
C ILE A 433 43.76 8.60 -1.97
N SER A 434 45.01 8.17 -1.83
CA SER A 434 45.53 7.06 -2.63
C SER A 434 44.67 5.79 -2.40
N GLY A 435 44.51 4.97 -3.45
CA GLY A 435 43.67 3.76 -3.37
C GLY A 435 44.12 2.75 -2.31
N GLU A 436 45.37 2.85 -1.84
CA GLU A 436 45.92 2.05 -0.74
C GLU A 436 45.45 2.56 0.64
N LEU A 437 45.44 3.89 0.85
CA LEU A 437 44.89 4.51 2.06
C LEU A 437 43.38 4.23 2.19
N TRP A 438 42.64 4.24 1.09
CA TRP A 438 41.21 3.90 1.08
C TRP A 438 40.95 2.45 1.52
N LYS A 439 41.79 1.50 1.09
CA LYS A 439 41.69 0.10 1.51
C LYS A 439 41.95 -0.07 3.01
N MET A 440 42.96 0.61 3.55
CA MET A 440 43.25 0.59 4.99
C MET A 440 42.08 1.16 5.82
N ILE A 441 41.42 2.21 5.33
CA ILE A 441 40.25 2.80 5.98
C ILE A 441 39.07 1.82 5.96
N LEU A 442 38.81 1.16 4.82
CA LEU A 442 37.75 0.15 4.72
C LEU A 442 38.00 -1.06 5.64
N GLU A 443 39.25 -1.46 5.85
CA GLU A 443 39.61 -2.52 6.79
C GLU A 443 39.36 -2.11 8.25
N LYS A 444 39.75 -0.91 8.67
CA LYS A 444 39.43 -0.40 10.01
C LYS A 444 37.93 -0.23 10.25
N ILE A 445 37.18 0.24 9.25
CA ILE A 445 35.71 0.36 9.34
C ILE A 445 35.05 -1.02 9.45
N LYS A 446 35.64 -2.06 8.84
CA LYS A 446 35.15 -3.44 8.97
C LYS A 446 35.20 -3.93 10.42
N GLU A 447 36.24 -3.55 11.17
CA GLU A 447 36.43 -3.96 12.56
C GLU A 447 35.46 -3.28 13.52
N GLU A 448 35.13 -2.00 13.29
CA GLU A 448 34.17 -1.27 14.14
C GLU A 448 32.69 -1.45 13.72
N ASN A 449 32.39 -1.51 12.42
CA ASN A 449 30.99 -1.59 11.95
C ASN A 449 30.85 -2.21 10.54
N GLN A 450 30.46 -3.49 10.52
CA GLN A 450 30.28 -4.25 9.28
C GLN A 450 29.17 -3.72 8.37
N SER A 451 28.17 -3.02 8.92
CA SER A 451 27.09 -2.41 8.13
C SER A 451 27.56 -1.14 7.40
N LEU A 452 28.43 -0.34 8.01
CA LEU A 452 29.01 0.85 7.36
C LEU A 452 30.01 0.48 6.26
N ASN A 453 30.80 -0.57 6.48
CA ASN A 453 31.70 -1.08 5.44
C ASN A 453 30.93 -1.52 4.17
N ALA A 454 29.77 -2.18 4.34
CA ALA A 454 28.94 -2.57 3.21
C ALA A 454 28.44 -1.37 2.39
N LEU A 455 28.13 -0.24 3.04
CA LEU A 455 27.69 0.99 2.39
C LEU A 455 28.83 1.71 1.66
N LEU A 456 30.05 1.64 2.20
CA LEU A 456 31.23 2.31 1.66
C LEU A 456 31.98 1.49 0.60
N ARG A 457 31.65 0.21 0.44
CA ARG A 457 32.23 -0.65 -0.61
C ARG A 457 31.92 -0.17 -2.03
N ASP A 458 30.76 0.46 -2.22
CA ASP A 458 30.31 1.06 -3.48
C ASP A 458 30.58 2.58 -3.53
N ALA A 459 31.32 3.12 -2.57
CA ALA A 459 31.64 4.54 -2.46
C ALA A 459 33.09 4.83 -2.87
N GLU A 460 33.32 6.00 -3.47
CA GLU A 460 34.65 6.47 -3.87
C GLU A 460 34.94 7.83 -3.20
N PRO A 461 36.16 8.05 -2.68
CA PRO A 461 36.55 9.37 -2.19
C PRO A 461 36.69 10.34 -3.38
N GLU A 462 35.93 11.44 -3.38
CA GLU A 462 36.02 12.45 -4.43
C GLU A 462 37.14 13.47 -4.19
N GLY A 463 37.55 13.65 -2.92
CA GLY A 463 38.66 14.51 -2.56
C GLY A 463 38.58 15.07 -1.14
N ILE A 464 39.69 15.68 -0.71
CA ILE A 464 39.83 16.40 0.55
C ILE A 464 39.94 17.89 0.23
N VAL A 465 39.08 18.73 0.83
CA VAL A 465 39.18 20.19 0.77
C VAL A 465 39.26 20.72 2.20
N GLY A 466 40.46 21.15 2.62
CA GLY A 466 40.72 21.54 4.00
C GLY A 466 40.52 20.39 4.98
N GLU A 467 39.67 20.58 6.00
CA GLU A 467 39.29 19.53 6.96
C GLU A 467 38.13 18.65 6.47
N LYS A 468 37.56 18.91 5.28
CA LYS A 468 36.36 18.23 4.80
C LYS A 468 36.70 17.13 3.79
N ILE A 469 36.28 15.90 4.10
CA ILE A 469 36.40 14.73 3.22
C ILE A 469 35.05 14.48 2.55
N THR A 470 35.03 14.44 1.21
CA THR A 470 33.80 14.18 0.46
C THR A 470 33.78 12.76 -0.08
N ILE A 471 32.78 11.97 0.33
CA ILE A 471 32.55 10.61 -0.15
C ILE A 471 31.42 10.63 -1.20
N GLY A 472 31.73 10.16 -2.39
CA GLY A 472 30.77 10.00 -3.48
C GLY A 472 30.02 8.67 -3.35
N VAL A 473 28.69 8.72 -3.30
CA VAL A 473 27.83 7.52 -3.28
C VAL A 473 26.83 7.52 -4.42
N ARG A 474 26.40 6.32 -4.84
CA ARG A 474 25.52 6.14 -5.99
C ARG A 474 24.03 6.29 -5.69
N PHE A 475 23.62 6.08 -4.44
CA PHE A 475 22.20 6.03 -4.07
C PHE A 475 21.89 7.00 -2.93
N LYS A 476 20.73 7.67 -3.01
CA LYS A 476 20.23 8.58 -1.96
C LYS A 476 20.13 7.90 -0.59
N PHE A 477 19.75 6.63 -0.56
CA PHE A 477 19.72 5.83 0.67
C PHE A 477 21.10 5.71 1.35
N HIS A 478 22.19 5.57 0.57
CA HIS A 478 23.54 5.50 1.12
C HIS A 478 23.98 6.86 1.66
N HIS A 479 23.62 7.94 0.95
CA HIS A 479 23.88 9.31 1.39
C HIS A 479 23.22 9.60 2.74
N ASP A 480 21.93 9.28 2.88
CA ASP A 480 21.16 9.56 4.09
C ASP A 480 21.70 8.76 5.29
N LYS A 481 22.06 7.48 5.07
CA LYS A 481 22.68 6.64 6.12
C LYS A 481 24.08 7.07 6.53
N ILE A 482 24.91 7.58 5.62
CA ILE A 482 26.26 8.07 5.96
C ILE A 482 26.17 9.38 6.76
N LEU A 483 25.18 10.22 6.46
CA LEU A 483 24.95 11.49 7.17
C LEU A 483 24.21 11.35 8.50
N GLU A 484 23.68 10.18 8.84
CA GLU A 484 23.16 9.92 10.19
C GLU A 484 24.24 10.19 11.23
N ASN A 485 23.91 11.00 12.26
CA ASN A 485 24.85 11.49 13.27
C ASN A 485 25.75 10.39 13.88
N LYS A 486 25.19 9.20 14.14
CA LYS A 486 25.94 8.07 14.71
C LYS A 486 27.02 7.55 13.75
N ASN A 487 26.67 7.40 12.47
CA ASN A 487 27.56 6.86 11.44
C ASN A 487 28.62 7.87 11.05
N ARG A 488 28.23 9.15 10.93
CA ARG A 488 29.15 10.25 10.65
C ARG A 488 30.22 10.40 11.72
N GLN A 489 29.88 10.32 13.01
CA GLN A 489 30.85 10.40 14.10
C GLN A 489 31.87 9.25 14.09
N ILE A 490 31.42 8.03 13.81
CA ILE A 490 32.30 6.86 13.67
C ILE A 490 33.28 7.08 12.53
N LEU A 491 32.78 7.52 11.38
CA LEU A 491 33.64 7.79 10.23
C LEU A 491 34.60 8.96 10.50
N GLU A 492 34.15 10.08 11.08
CA GLU A 492 35.03 11.23 11.40
C GLU A 492 36.15 10.83 12.36
N LYS A 493 35.87 9.95 13.33
CA LYS A 493 36.88 9.39 14.24
C LYS A 493 37.90 8.52 13.50
N ILE A 494 37.44 7.55 12.70
CA ILE A 494 38.34 6.64 11.96
C ILE A 494 39.19 7.41 10.94
N PHE A 495 38.61 8.37 10.23
CA PHE A 495 39.37 9.20 9.29
C PHE A 495 40.37 10.11 10.01
N SER A 496 40.02 10.65 11.19
CA SER A 496 40.96 11.43 11.99
C SER A 496 42.12 10.60 12.53
N ASP A 497 41.86 9.34 12.92
CA ASP A 497 42.87 8.39 13.42
C ASP A 497 43.83 7.91 12.31
N VAL A 498 43.38 7.90 11.05
CA VAL A 498 44.21 7.46 9.91
C VAL A 498 44.98 8.62 9.27
N LEU A 499 44.41 9.82 9.25
CA LEU A 499 45.00 11.01 8.62
C LEU A 499 45.72 11.95 9.61
N ASP A 500 45.68 11.63 10.90
CA ASP A 500 46.27 12.40 12.02
C ASP A 500 45.89 13.89 12.01
N LYS A 501 44.66 14.17 11.57
CA LYS A 501 44.06 15.51 11.44
C LYS A 501 42.57 15.44 11.75
N LYS A 502 41.98 16.52 12.28
CA LYS A 502 40.52 16.57 12.47
C LYS A 502 39.83 16.60 11.10
N CYS A 503 38.91 15.67 10.88
CA CYS A 503 38.19 15.54 9.63
C CYS A 503 36.68 15.64 9.82
N VAL A 504 36.01 16.32 8.89
CA VAL A 504 34.55 16.43 8.81
C VAL A 504 34.08 15.74 7.54
N ILE A 505 33.09 14.86 7.66
CA ILE A 505 32.64 14.05 6.52
C ILE A 505 31.45 14.69 5.83
N GLY A 506 31.61 14.92 4.53
CA GLY A 506 30.54 15.24 3.58
C GLY A 506 30.25 14.04 2.68
N CYS A 507 28.99 13.93 2.27
CA CYS A 507 28.58 12.95 1.27
C CYS A 507 27.95 13.68 0.07
N LYS A 508 28.22 13.21 -1.15
CA LYS A 508 27.57 13.68 -2.37
C LYS A 508 27.07 12.50 -3.18
N ILE A 509 25.94 12.69 -3.85
CA ILE A 509 25.40 11.69 -4.77
C ILE A 509 26.04 11.93 -6.13
N VAL A 510 26.71 10.92 -6.67
CA VAL A 510 27.44 11.01 -7.95
C VAL A 510 26.74 10.15 -8.99
N ASP A 511 26.12 10.78 -9.97
CA ASP A 511 25.61 10.11 -11.17
C ASP A 511 26.77 9.81 -12.11
N LYS A 512 27.32 8.59 -12.07
CA LYS A 512 28.22 8.12 -13.14
C LYS A 512 27.42 8.02 -14.45
N LYS A 513 27.45 9.10 -15.26
CA LYS A 513 27.15 9.02 -16.70
C LYS A 513 27.96 7.86 -17.28
N GLN A 514 27.26 7.00 -18.03
CA GLN A 514 27.80 5.84 -18.71
C GLN A 514 29.15 6.15 -19.35
N LYS A 515 30.24 5.52 -18.88
CA LYS A 515 31.40 5.31 -19.73
C LYS A 515 30.92 4.43 -20.87
N MET A 516 30.70 5.04 -22.04
CA MET A 516 30.56 4.32 -23.31
C MET A 516 31.73 3.34 -23.40
N ILE A 517 31.40 2.05 -23.40
CA ILE A 517 32.34 1.00 -23.78
C ILE A 517 32.69 1.30 -25.24
N LYS A 518 33.93 1.75 -25.49
CA LYS A 518 34.52 1.69 -26.83
C LYS A 518 34.44 0.24 -27.26
N LYS A 519 33.59 -0.06 -28.26
CA LYS A 519 33.61 -1.31 -29.02
C LYS A 519 35.07 -1.55 -29.46
N PRO A 520 35.69 -2.71 -29.19
CA PRO A 520 36.86 -3.09 -29.94
C PRO A 520 36.38 -3.38 -31.37
N SER A 521 36.89 -2.61 -32.33
CA SER A 521 36.75 -2.94 -33.75
C SER A 521 37.52 -4.22 -34.01
N LYS A 522 36.84 -5.37 -34.03
CA LYS A 522 37.34 -6.55 -34.72
C LYS A 522 36.97 -6.40 -36.18
N THR A 523 37.99 -6.39 -37.04
CA THR A 523 37.88 -6.48 -38.49
C THR A 523 37.30 -7.84 -38.88
N GLU A 524 36.52 -7.89 -39.96
CA GLU A 524 35.82 -9.09 -40.45
C GLU A 524 36.78 -10.29 -40.67
N ASP A 525 38.05 -10.04 -40.98
CA ASP A 525 39.10 -11.06 -41.13
C ASP A 525 39.39 -11.90 -39.87
N ASP A 526 39.11 -11.37 -38.66
CA ASP A 526 39.36 -12.08 -37.40
C ASP A 526 38.23 -13.07 -37.04
N LEU A 527 37.06 -12.91 -37.65
CA LEU A 527 35.92 -13.81 -37.44
C LEU A 527 35.95 -14.99 -38.42
N GLU A 528 36.48 -14.80 -39.63
CA GLU A 528 36.67 -15.88 -40.59
C GLU A 528 37.76 -16.86 -40.15
N LYS A 529 38.91 -16.37 -39.65
CA LYS A 529 39.97 -17.24 -39.11
C LYS A 529 39.55 -18.03 -37.87
N ALA A 530 38.74 -17.43 -37.01
CA ALA A 530 38.21 -18.12 -35.84
C ALA A 530 37.15 -19.18 -36.21
N ALA A 531 36.50 -19.03 -37.36
CA ALA A 531 35.57 -20.05 -37.88
C ALA A 531 36.32 -21.21 -38.57
N GLU A 532 37.40 -20.94 -39.30
CA GLU A 532 38.23 -21.98 -39.92
C GLU A 532 38.95 -22.87 -38.87
N GLU A 533 39.47 -22.29 -37.80
CA GLU A 533 40.13 -23.07 -36.72
C GLU A 533 39.17 -23.99 -35.94
N ILE A 534 37.86 -23.69 -35.95
CA ILE A 534 36.84 -24.51 -35.26
C ILE A 534 36.36 -25.65 -36.17
N PHE A 535 36.44 -25.50 -37.50
CA PHE A 535 35.93 -26.50 -38.45
C PHE A 535 37.02 -27.42 -39.05
N GLU A 536 38.31 -27.14 -38.89
CA GLU A 536 39.41 -28.04 -39.32
C GLU A 536 39.99 -28.94 -38.22
N ALA A 537 39.38 -28.99 -37.04
CA ALA A 537 39.76 -29.90 -35.96
C ALA A 537 38.81 -31.10 -35.83
N GLU A 538 38.63 -31.88 -36.91
CA GLU A 538 38.20 -33.28 -36.87
C GLU A 538 39.02 -34.15 -37.83
#